data_AF-A0A831U6I4-F1
#
_entry.id   AF-A0A831U6I4-F1
#
_cell.length_a   1.000
_cell.length_b   1.000
_cell.length_c   1.000
_cell.angle_alpha   90.00
_cell.angle_beta   90.00
_cell.angle_gamma   90.00
#
_symmetry.space_group_name_H-M   'P 1'
#
loop_
_entity.id
_entity.type
_entity.pdbx_description
1 polymer ?
#
loop_
_entity_poly.entity_id
_entity_poly.type
_entity_poly.pdbx_seq_one_letter_code
_entity_poly.pdbx_strand_id
1 'polypeptide(L)' 'YNYPYTFGLLFGLSVYREAKEDPAFAERYEALLAESGMHPAKELARRFGFDLESVDFWRRGIKVLEEKVAALEGMISP' A
#
# COMPACT_ATOMS: atom_id res chain seq x y z
N TYR A 1 -12.83 -9.78 14.33
CA TYR A 1 -11.44 -9.26 14.40
C TYR A 1 -10.94 -9.19 12.96
N ASN A 2 -11.32 -8.13 12.22
CA ASN A 2 -11.15 -8.10 10.74
C ASN A 2 -10.26 -6.93 10.28
N TYR A 3 -10.00 -5.98 11.18
CA TYR A 3 -9.21 -4.79 10.91
C TYR A 3 -7.83 -5.10 10.30
N PRO A 4 -7.06 -6.10 10.79
CA PRO A 4 -5.74 -6.40 10.22
C PRO A 4 -5.77 -6.78 8.74
N TYR A 5 -6.86 -7.40 8.26
CA TYR A 5 -6.98 -7.76 6.84
C TYR A 5 -7.21 -6.53 5.96
N THR A 6 -8.15 -5.67 6.36
CA THR A 6 -8.41 -4.41 5.63
C THR A 6 -7.17 -3.52 5.66
N PHE A 7 -6.54 -3.39 6.83
CA PHE A 7 -5.30 -2.64 6.99
C PHE A 7 -4.18 -3.21 6.09
N GLY A 8 -3.91 -4.50 6.18
CA GLY A 8 -2.84 -5.15 5.41
C GLY A 8 -3.04 -5.03 3.91
N LEU A 9 -4.28 -5.22 3.42
CA LEU A 9 -4.64 -5.03 2.02
C LEU A 9 -4.37 -3.58 1.58
N LEU A 10 -4.93 -2.58 2.27
CA LEU A 10 -4.80 -1.18 1.86
C LEU A 10 -3.37 -0.68 1.99
N PHE A 11 -2.64 -1.11 3.02
CA PHE A 11 -1.23 -0.78 3.20
C PHE A 11 -0.41 -1.35 2.06
N GLY A 12 -0.58 -2.65 1.76
CA GLY A 12 0.11 -3.32 0.66
C GLY A 12 -0.17 -2.68 -0.71
N LEU A 13 -1.41 -2.28 -0.98
CA LEU A 13 -1.76 -1.58 -2.23
C LEU A 13 -1.16 -0.17 -2.30
N SER A 14 -1.11 0.55 -1.17
CA SER A 14 -0.52 1.89 -1.11
C SER A 14 0.99 1.83 -1.32
N VAL A 15 1.64 0.81 -0.74
CA VAL A 15 3.08 0.54 -0.92
C VAL A 15 3.38 0.02 -2.33
N TYR A 16 2.49 -0.79 -2.93
CA TYR A 16 2.62 -1.26 -4.30
C TYR A 16 2.63 -0.12 -5.33
N ARG A 17 1.87 0.95 -5.09
CA ARG A 17 1.92 2.15 -5.94
C ARG A 17 3.31 2.77 -5.98
N GLU A 18 3.94 2.90 -4.82
CA GLU A 18 5.31 3.40 -4.71
C GLU A 18 6.28 2.54 -5.52
N ALA A 19 6.13 1.21 -5.45
CA ALA A 19 6.95 0.26 -6.23
C ALA A 19 6.83 0.42 -7.74
N LYS A 20 5.73 1.03 -8.24
CA LYS A 20 5.55 1.32 -9.67
C LYS A 20 6.25 2.60 -10.11
N GLU A 21 6.53 3.51 -9.18
CA GLU A 21 7.10 4.83 -9.44
C GLU A 21 8.61 4.86 -9.17
N ASP A 22 9.10 4.02 -8.25
CA ASP A 22 10.50 3.94 -7.85
C ASP A 22 11.10 2.53 -8.06
N PRO A 23 12.02 2.35 -9.03
CA PRO A 23 12.73 1.08 -9.24
C PRO A 23 13.61 0.65 -8.06
N ALA A 24 14.09 1.57 -7.22
CA ALA A 24 14.88 1.27 -6.03
C ALA A 24 14.02 0.86 -4.83
N PHE A 25 12.69 0.86 -4.99
CA PHE A 25 11.74 0.58 -3.92
C PHE A 25 11.93 -0.81 -3.27
N ALA A 26 12.39 -1.80 -4.04
CA ALA A 26 12.55 -3.18 -3.58
C ALA A 26 13.45 -3.29 -2.34
N GLU A 27 14.60 -2.62 -2.34
CA GLU A 27 15.54 -2.63 -1.21
C GLU A 27 14.92 -1.99 0.04
N ARG A 28 14.20 -0.87 -0.16
CA ARG A 28 13.46 -0.19 0.91
C ARG A 28 12.35 -1.06 1.49
N TYR A 29 11.68 -1.84 0.65
CA TYR A 29 10.63 -2.77 1.07
C TYR A 29 11.17 -3.97 1.83
N GLU A 30 12.30 -4.55 1.40
CA GLU A 30 12.96 -5.64 2.11
C GLU A 30 13.36 -5.22 3.54
N ALA A 31 13.93 -4.02 3.68
CA ALA A 31 14.26 -3.47 5.00
C ALA A 31 13.01 -3.25 5.87
N LEU A 32 11.89 -2.80 5.29
CA LEU A 32 10.61 -2.69 6.01
C LEU A 32 10.12 -4.04 6.52
N LEU A 33 10.19 -5.08 5.68
CA LEU A 33 9.79 -6.43 6.05
C LEU A 33 10.69 -7.01 7.15
N ALA A 34 12.00 -6.78 7.07
CA ALA A 34 12.96 -7.24 8.07
C ALA A 34 12.72 -6.63 9.46
N GLU A 35 12.22 -5.39 9.52
CA GLU A 35 11.93 -4.68 10.77
C GLU A 35 10.47 -4.84 11.24
N SER A 36 9.64 -5.58 10.49
CA SER A 36 8.24 -5.78 10.84
C SER A 36 8.08 -6.53 12.16
N GLY A 37 7.24 -6.00 13.05
CA GLY A 37 7.03 -6.55 14.39
C GLY A 37 8.04 -6.07 15.44
N MET A 38 9.10 -5.35 15.04
CA MET A 38 10.05 -4.74 15.99
C MET A 38 9.57 -3.37 16.50
N HIS A 39 8.67 -2.71 15.77
CA HIS A 39 8.14 -1.38 16.08
C HIS A 39 6.62 -1.32 15.91
N PRO A 40 5.94 -0.37 16.57
CA PRO A 40 4.55 -0.02 16.26
C PRO A 40 4.38 0.31 14.77
N ALA A 41 3.28 -0.12 14.15
CA ALA A 41 3.07 0.04 12.70
C ALA A 41 3.26 1.48 12.19
N LYS A 42 2.77 2.47 12.96
CA LYS A 42 2.93 3.90 12.64
C LYS A 42 4.39 4.34 12.62
N GLU A 43 5.18 3.88 13.58
CA GLU A 43 6.59 4.21 13.67
C GLU A 43 7.38 3.53 12.55
N LEU A 44 7.15 2.24 12.32
CA LEU A 44 7.75 1.49 11.22
C LEU A 44 7.46 2.16 9.89
N ALA A 45 6.19 2.40 9.56
CA ALA A 45 5.78 3.03 8.31
C ALA A 45 6.47 4.38 8.11
N ARG A 46 6.54 5.23 9.15
CA ARG A 46 7.17 6.55 9.07
C ARG A 46 8.67 6.49 8.79
N ARG A 47 9.39 5.48 9.33
CA ARG A 47 10.81 5.25 9.02
C ARG A 47 11.06 4.94 7.54
N PHE A 48 10.06 4.39 6.85
CA PHE A 48 10.10 4.06 5.43
C PHE A 48 9.37 5.08 4.53
N GLY A 49 9.05 6.27 5.06
CA GLY A 49 8.45 7.36 4.29
C GLY A 49 6.93 7.29 4.13
N PHE A 50 6.26 6.39 4.86
CA PHE A 50 4.81 6.22 4.80
C PHE A 50 4.13 6.85 6.02
N ASP A 51 3.15 7.71 5.79
CA ASP A 51 2.36 8.33 6.86
C ASP A 51 0.99 7.69 6.97
N LEU A 52 0.81 6.81 7.97
CA LEU A 52 -0.45 6.08 8.19
C LEU A 52 -1.60 6.96 8.65
N GLU A 53 -1.34 8.21 9.05
CA GLU A 53 -2.37 9.18 9.42
C GLU A 53 -2.82 10.03 8.22
N SER A 54 -2.12 9.92 7.09
CA SER A 54 -2.46 10.63 5.86
C SER A 54 -3.61 9.95 5.13
N VAL A 55 -4.71 10.67 4.93
CA VAL A 55 -5.81 10.23 4.07
C VAL A 55 -5.33 9.96 2.65
N ASP A 56 -4.40 10.76 2.15
CA ASP A 56 -3.88 10.63 0.79
C ASP A 56 -3.04 9.37 0.62
N PHE A 57 -2.33 8.91 1.67
CA PHE A 57 -1.66 7.61 1.66
C PHE A 57 -2.66 6.49 1.36
N TRP A 58 -3.78 6.45 2.09
CA TRP A 58 -4.80 5.41 1.90
C TRP A 58 -5.54 5.53 0.57
N ARG A 59 -5.81 6.76 0.10
CA ARG A 59 -6.41 6.99 -1.22
C ARG A 59 -5.55 6.44 -2.36
N ARG A 60 -4.21 6.45 -2.23
CA ARG A 60 -3.32 5.82 -3.23
C ARG A 60 -3.58 4.32 -3.38
N GLY A 61 -3.76 3.61 -2.26
CA GLY A 61 -4.12 2.19 -2.28
C GLY A 61 -5.50 1.93 -2.88
N ILE A 62 -6.50 2.74 -2.50
CA ILE A 62 -7.88 2.63 -3.05
C ILE A 62 -7.89 2.83 -4.56
N LYS A 63 -7.11 3.78 -5.08
CA LYS A 63 -7.01 4.02 -6.53
C LYS A 63 -6.58 2.77 -7.31
N VAL A 64 -5.79 1.86 -6.71
CA VAL A 64 -5.43 0.58 -7.35
C VAL A 64 -6.66 -0.28 -7.63
N LEU A 65 -7.62 -0.28 -6.69
CA LEU A 65 -8.87 -1.01 -6.84
C LEU A 65 -9.77 -0.33 -7.87
N GLU A 66 -9.87 1.00 -7.85
CA GLU A 66 -10.64 1.76 -8.84
C GLU A 66 -10.18 1.48 -10.26
N GLU A 67 -8.86 1.47 -10.50
CA GLU A 67 -8.30 1.14 -11.82
C GLU A 67 -8.59 -0.30 -12.24
N LYS A 68 -8.56 -1.26 -11.30
CA LYS A 68 -8.91 -2.65 -11.58
C LYS A 68 -10.39 -2.83 -11.91
N VAL A 69 -11.27 -2.11 -11.21
CA VAL A 69 -12.71 -2.10 -11.47
C VAL A 69 -12.98 -1.50 -12.85
N ALA A 70 -12.42 -0.33 -13.15
CA ALA A 70 -12.58 0.31 -14.46
C ALA A 70 -12.05 -0.56 -15.61
N ALA A 71 -10.92 -1.25 -15.40
CA ALA A 71 -10.39 -2.19 -16.39
C ALA A 71 -11.36 -3.37 -16.63
N LEU A 72 -11.95 -3.93 -15.57
CA LEU A 72 -12.93 -4.99 -15.69
C LEU A 72 -14.20 -4.51 -16.41
N GLU A 73 -14.72 -3.34 -16.06
CA GLU A 73 -15.89 -2.71 -16.70
C GLU A 73 -15.69 -2.51 -18.20
N GLY A 74 -14.48 -2.11 -18.61
CA GLY A 74 -14.12 -1.98 -20.02
C GLY A 74 -14.04 -3.30 -20.78
N MET A 75 -13.80 -4.43 -20.10
CA MET A 75 -13.76 -5.76 -20.73
C MET A 75 -15.15 -6.39 -20.92
N ILE A 76 -16.12 -5.98 -20.10
CA ILE A 76 -17.49 -6.52 -20.12
C ILE A 76 -18.47 -5.62 -20.87
N SER A 77 -18.06 -4.39 -21.21
CA SER A 77 -18.86 -3.47 -22.02
C SER A 77 -18.76 -3.87 -23.51
N PRO A 78 -19.89 -4.04 -24.22
CA PRO A 78 -19.92 -4.47 -25.62
C PRO A 78 -19.35 -3.45 -26.61
#